data_AF-A0A0C2WLK6-F1
#
_entry.id   AF-A0A0C2WLK6-F1
#
_cell.length_a   1.000
_cell.length_b   1.000
_cell.length_c   1.000
_cell.angle_alpha   90.00
_cell.angle_beta   90.00
_cell.angle_gamma   90.00
#
_symmetry.space_group_name_H-M   'P 1'
#
loop_
_entity.id
_entity.type
_entity.pdbx_description
1 polymer ?
#
loop_
_entity_poly.entity_id
_entity_poly.type
_entity_poly.pdbx_seq_one_letter_code
_entity_poly.pdbx_strand_id
1 'polypeptide(L)'
;MKLLQSGKGNRDRDILRVAGKCIGTLIDHAELHPAMVAAIPFLFTLIREPRSQVRSVSTDIIHKLANHPEVAQKMATAAPSIIRLLGNSNKHVRLVAMETIDALLKHRELHPMTFFAYFR
;
A
#
# COMPACT_ATOMS: atom_id res chain seq x y z
N MET A 1 -28.65 21.09 -6.63
CA MET A 1 -27.73 20.67 -5.53
C MET A 1 -26.55 19.77 -5.96
N LYS A 2 -26.16 19.69 -7.26
CA LYS A 2 -25.02 18.86 -7.72
C LYS A 2 -23.64 19.56 -7.71
N LEU A 3 -23.60 20.90 -7.57
CA LEU A 3 -22.36 21.69 -7.71
C LEU A 3 -21.43 21.65 -6.48
N LEU A 4 -21.96 21.35 -5.28
CA LEU A 4 -21.16 21.32 -4.05
C LEU A 4 -20.34 20.02 -3.88
N GLN A 5 -20.76 18.91 -4.52
CA GLN A 5 -20.03 17.64 -4.44
C GLN A 5 -18.78 17.62 -5.34
N SER A 6 -18.80 18.38 -6.45
CA SER A 6 -17.67 18.49 -7.38
C SER A 6 -16.46 19.17 -6.73
N GLY A 7 -16.68 20.25 -5.96
CA GLY A 7 -15.61 20.96 -5.26
C GLY A 7 -14.96 20.15 -4.12
N LYS A 8 -15.76 19.38 -3.37
CA LYS A 8 -15.26 18.51 -2.28
C LYS A 8 -14.46 17.32 -2.83
N GLY A 9 -14.93 16.70 -3.92
CA GLY A 9 -14.21 15.62 -4.58
C GLY A 9 -12.87 16.06 -5.20
N ASN A 10 -12.72 17.33 -5.59
CA ASN A 10 -11.45 17.83 -6.13
C ASN A 10 -10.44 18.11 -5.01
N ARG A 11 -10.89 18.71 -3.89
CA ARG A 11 -10.04 18.92 -2.71
C ARG A 11 -9.55 17.60 -2.11
N ASP A 12 -10.42 16.60 -1.97
CA ASP A 12 -10.03 15.28 -1.47
C ASP A 12 -8.98 14.64 -2.39
N ARG A 13 -9.14 14.77 -3.71
CA ARG A 13 -8.14 14.29 -4.69
C ARG A 13 -6.80 14.99 -4.53
N ASP A 14 -6.79 16.31 -4.37
CA ASP A 14 -5.56 17.08 -4.18
C ASP A 14 -4.85 16.72 -2.87
N ILE A 15 -5.61 16.55 -1.78
CA ILE A 15 -5.06 16.11 -0.49
C ILE A 15 -4.43 14.71 -0.63
N LEU A 16 -5.12 13.77 -1.28
CA LEU A 16 -4.59 12.42 -1.49
C LEU A 16 -3.36 12.42 -2.39
N ARG A 17 -3.34 13.23 -3.45
CA ARG A 17 -2.18 13.39 -4.32
C ARG A 17 -0.97 13.95 -3.58
N VAL A 18 -1.19 14.97 -2.73
CA VAL A 18 -0.16 15.53 -1.86
C VAL A 18 0.33 14.48 -0.87
N ALA A 19 -0.56 13.72 -0.23
CA ALA A 19 -0.19 12.64 0.68
C ALA A 19 0.67 11.57 -0.01
N GLY A 20 0.31 11.16 -1.23
CA GLY A 20 1.09 10.21 -2.03
C GLY A 20 2.46 10.76 -2.48
N LYS A 21 2.57 12.08 -2.69
CA LYS A 21 3.86 12.75 -2.94
C LYS A 21 4.71 12.81 -1.67
N CYS A 22 4.12 13.20 -0.54
CA CYS A 22 4.80 13.23 0.75
C CYS A 22 5.36 11.85 1.08
N ILE A 23 4.57 10.79 0.99
CA ILE A 23 5.06 9.43 1.26
C ILE A 23 6.19 9.04 0.31
N GLY A 24 6.11 9.45 -0.95
CA GLY A 24 7.21 9.28 -1.90
C GLY A 24 8.50 10.00 -1.49
N THR A 25 8.43 11.15 -0.83
CA THR A 25 9.60 11.83 -0.25
C THR A 25 10.05 11.18 1.05
N LEU A 26 9.12 10.79 1.93
CA LEU A 26 9.45 10.17 3.23
C LEU A 26 10.13 8.81 3.07
N ILE A 27 9.92 8.11 1.93
CA ILE A 27 10.54 6.81 1.67
C ILE A 27 12.06 6.91 1.48
N ASP A 28 12.56 8.07 1.03
CA ASP A 28 13.99 8.31 0.81
C ASP A 28 14.74 8.54 2.15
N HIS A 29 13.99 8.67 3.25
CA HIS A 29 14.50 8.89 4.60
C HIS A 29 14.42 7.61 5.43
N ALA A 30 15.55 6.93 5.63
CA ALA A 30 15.63 5.64 6.32
C ALA A 30 15.06 5.67 7.76
N GLU A 31 15.20 6.80 8.45
CA GLU A 31 14.65 7.06 9.78
C GLU A 31 13.12 7.02 9.83
N LEU A 32 12.45 7.23 8.69
CA LEU A 32 10.99 7.24 8.58
C LEU A 32 10.40 5.90 8.12
N HIS A 33 11.23 4.95 7.67
CA HIS A 33 10.75 3.65 7.23
C HIS A 33 9.91 2.89 8.28
N PRO A 34 10.22 2.90 9.59
CA PRO A 34 9.37 2.26 10.58
C PRO A 34 7.95 2.86 10.61
N ALA A 35 7.84 4.18 10.47
CA ALA A 35 6.56 4.86 10.40
C ALA A 35 5.79 4.49 9.12
N MET A 36 6.49 4.34 7.99
CA MET A 36 5.87 3.89 6.74
C MET A 36 5.32 2.47 6.85
N VAL A 37 6.06 1.56 7.49
CA VAL A 37 5.64 0.17 7.73
C VAL A 37 4.43 0.13 8.67
N ALA A 38 4.42 0.96 9.71
CA ALA A 38 3.28 1.09 10.63
C ALA A 38 2.01 1.62 9.93
N ALA A 39 2.14 2.36 8.83
CA ALA A 39 1.01 2.86 8.05
C ALA A 39 0.39 1.81 7.10
N ILE A 40 1.06 0.69 6.83
CA ILE A 40 0.61 -0.32 5.86
C ILE A 40 -0.79 -0.89 6.18
N PRO A 41 -1.13 -1.27 7.42
CA PRO A 41 -2.49 -1.73 7.76
C PRO A 41 -3.56 -0.69 7.45
N PHE A 42 -3.25 0.59 7.65
CA PHE A 42 -4.16 1.68 7.33
C PHE A 42 -4.33 1.82 5.81
N LEU A 43 -3.24 1.75 5.04
CA LEU A 43 -3.32 1.76 3.56
C LEU A 43 -4.17 0.60 3.03
N PHE A 44 -4.09 -0.58 3.64
CA PHE A 44 -4.94 -1.72 3.28
C PHE A 44 -6.41 -1.54 3.67
N THR A 45 -6.72 -0.70 4.65
CA THR A 45 -8.09 -0.27 4.91
C THR A 45 -8.57 0.66 3.80
N LEU A 46 -7.71 1.58 3.35
CA LEU A 46 -8.07 2.57 2.34
C LEU A 46 -8.29 1.99 0.93
N ILE A 47 -7.65 0.88 0.56
CA ILE A 47 -7.97 0.18 -0.71
C ILE A 47 -9.39 -0.41 -0.74
N ARG A 48 -10.11 -0.42 0.40
CA ARG A 48 -11.52 -0.81 0.50
C ARG A 48 -12.48 0.37 0.44
N GLU A 49 -11.97 1.60 0.43
CA GLU A 49 -12.80 2.80 0.44
C GLU A 49 -13.74 2.86 -0.78
N PRO A 50 -14.99 3.34 -0.63
CA PRO A 50 -15.91 3.50 -1.77
C PRO A 50 -15.41 4.49 -2.81
N ARG A 51 -14.63 5.49 -2.39
CA ARG A 51 -14.06 6.53 -3.24
C ARG A 51 -12.89 5.97 -4.05
N SER A 52 -13.05 5.90 -5.37
CA SER A 52 -12.02 5.37 -6.29
C SER A 52 -10.69 6.10 -6.19
N GLN A 53 -10.72 7.41 -5.94
CA GLN A 53 -9.52 8.23 -5.78
C GLN A 53 -8.70 7.82 -4.56
N VAL A 54 -9.36 7.54 -3.44
CA VAL A 54 -8.70 7.06 -2.22
C VAL A 54 -8.07 5.71 -2.48
N ARG A 55 -8.82 4.77 -3.09
CA ARG A 55 -8.28 3.45 -3.45
C ARG A 55 -7.05 3.55 -4.35
N SER A 56 -7.11 4.38 -5.39
CA SER A 56 -6.01 4.56 -6.34
C SER A 56 -4.74 5.04 -5.65
N VAL A 57 -4.86 6.10 -4.84
CA VAL A 57 -3.71 6.68 -4.13
C VAL A 57 -3.13 5.68 -3.13
N SER A 58 -3.97 4.94 -2.40
CA SER A 58 -3.49 3.91 -1.49
C SER A 58 -2.80 2.76 -2.21
N THR A 59 -3.32 2.31 -3.36
CA THR A 59 -2.65 1.34 -4.22
C THR A 59 -1.27 1.85 -4.69
N ASP A 60 -1.19 3.09 -5.17
CA ASP A 60 0.07 3.68 -5.63
C ASP A 60 1.11 3.76 -4.52
N ILE A 61 0.69 4.13 -3.30
CA ILE A 61 1.57 4.17 -2.13
C ILE A 61 2.06 2.76 -1.80
N ILE A 62 1.16 1.77 -1.71
CA ILE A 62 1.51 0.38 -1.42
C ILE A 62 2.55 -0.13 -2.42
N HIS A 63 2.35 0.14 -3.72
CA HIS A 63 3.33 -0.23 -4.75
C HIS A 63 4.68 0.47 -4.59
N LYS A 64 4.70 1.76 -4.26
CA LYS A 64 5.98 2.46 -3.99
C LYS A 64 6.72 1.83 -2.83
N LEU A 65 6.02 1.54 -1.72
CA LEU A 65 6.60 0.91 -0.54
C LEU A 65 7.16 -0.49 -0.86
N ALA A 66 6.40 -1.30 -1.61
CA ALA A 66 6.80 -2.65 -1.99
C ALA A 66 7.95 -2.70 -3.01
N ASN A 67 8.15 -1.64 -3.80
CA ASN A 67 9.25 -1.56 -4.76
C ASN A 67 10.53 -0.91 -4.19
N HIS A 68 10.48 -0.33 -2.98
CA HIS A 68 11.65 0.25 -2.35
C HIS A 68 12.38 -0.80 -1.50
N PRO A 69 13.63 -1.19 -1.81
CA PRO A 69 14.29 -2.36 -1.21
C PRO A 69 14.26 -2.42 0.31
N GLU A 70 14.67 -1.34 0.99
CA GLU A 70 14.74 -1.29 2.46
C GLU A 70 13.37 -1.33 3.13
N VAL A 71 12.34 -0.79 2.45
CA VAL A 71 10.96 -0.77 2.96
C VAL A 71 10.28 -2.09 2.64
N ALA A 72 10.54 -2.68 1.48
CA ALA A 72 10.05 -3.98 1.06
C ALA A 72 10.46 -5.06 2.07
N GLN A 73 11.72 -5.06 2.52
CA GLN A 73 12.19 -5.98 3.54
C GLN A 73 11.38 -5.88 4.84
N LYS A 74 11.09 -4.64 5.29
CA LYS A 74 10.27 -4.41 6.49
C LYS A 74 8.80 -4.73 6.23
N MET A 75 8.28 -4.44 5.05
CA MET A 75 6.91 -4.72 4.63
C MET A 75 6.62 -6.22 4.54
N ALA A 76 7.63 -7.04 4.24
CA ALA A 76 7.50 -8.49 4.29
C ALA A 76 7.12 -9.02 5.69
N THR A 77 7.40 -8.28 6.76
CA THR A 77 6.90 -8.63 8.11
C THR A 77 5.37 -8.58 8.20
N ALA A 78 4.72 -7.84 7.30
CA ALA A 78 3.26 -7.79 7.18
C ALA A 78 2.71 -8.87 6.22
N ALA A 79 3.55 -9.78 5.70
CA ALA A 79 3.15 -10.81 4.74
C ALA A 79 1.88 -11.58 5.13
N PRO A 80 1.68 -12.04 6.39
CA PRO A 80 0.43 -12.71 6.78
C PRO A 80 -0.81 -11.84 6.54
N SER A 81 -0.71 -10.54 6.83
CA SER A 81 -1.79 -9.59 6.60
C SER A 81 -2.06 -9.39 5.12
N ILE A 82 -1.01 -9.32 4.30
CA ILE A 82 -1.11 -9.17 2.83
C ILE A 82 -1.74 -10.43 2.22
N ILE A 83 -1.31 -11.62 2.63
CA ILE A 83 -1.86 -12.90 2.16
C ILE A 83 -3.34 -13.01 2.51
N ARG A 84 -3.75 -12.59 3.70
CA ARG A 84 -5.18 -12.58 4.08
C ARG A 84 -6.04 -11.72 3.15
N LEU A 85 -5.47 -10.69 2.51
CA LEU A 85 -6.20 -9.87 1.54
C LEU A 85 -6.53 -10.62 0.24
N LEU A 86 -5.81 -11.71 -0.08
CA LEU A 86 -6.13 -12.57 -1.21
C LEU A 86 -7.50 -13.26 -1.04
N GLY A 87 -7.95 -13.47 0.20
CA GLY A 87 -9.29 -14.00 0.51
C GLY A 87 -10.41 -12.94 0.52
N ASN A 88 -10.12 -11.67 0.21
CA ASN A 88 -11.11 -10.61 0.30
C ASN A 88 -12.17 -10.72 -0.82
N SER A 89 -13.42 -10.38 -0.53
CA SER A 89 -14.51 -10.41 -1.51
C SER A 89 -14.33 -9.38 -2.64
N ASN A 90 -13.66 -8.26 -2.37
CA ASN A 90 -13.39 -7.22 -3.35
C ASN A 90 -12.22 -7.58 -4.28
N LYS A 91 -12.49 -7.67 -5.58
CA LYS A 91 -11.48 -7.99 -6.61
C LYS A 91 -10.31 -7.01 -6.64
N HIS A 92 -10.54 -5.72 -6.40
CA HIS A 92 -9.48 -4.70 -6.37
C HIS A 92 -8.50 -4.98 -5.23
N VAL A 93 -9.02 -5.35 -4.07
CA VAL A 93 -8.20 -5.66 -2.89
C VAL A 93 -7.34 -6.89 -3.14
N ARG A 94 -7.91 -7.94 -3.77
CA ARG A 94 -7.14 -9.13 -4.13
C ARG A 94 -6.03 -8.82 -5.14
N LEU A 95 -6.33 -8.00 -6.16
CA LEU A 95 -5.35 -7.62 -7.17
C LEU A 95 -4.17 -6.87 -6.55
N VAL A 96 -4.43 -5.84 -5.74
CA VAL A 96 -3.38 -5.09 -5.04
C VAL A 96 -2.54 -6.00 -4.15
N ALA A 97 -3.16 -6.95 -3.46
CA ALA A 97 -2.43 -7.91 -2.64
C ALA A 97 -1.51 -8.81 -3.48
N MET A 98 -1.98 -9.32 -4.63
CA MET A 98 -1.16 -10.11 -5.55
C MET A 98 0.02 -9.31 -6.10
N GLU A 99 -0.21 -8.08 -6.56
CA GLU A 99 0.82 -7.19 -7.10
C GLU A 99 1.84 -6.80 -6.03
N THR A 100 1.39 -6.58 -4.79
CA THR A 100 2.27 -6.33 -3.65
C THR A 100 3.17 -7.54 -3.37
N ILE A 101 2.61 -8.76 -3.36
CA ILE A 101 3.38 -9.98 -3.15
C ILE A 101 4.41 -10.17 -4.27
N ASP A 102 4.01 -10.00 -5.52
CA ASP A 102 4.91 -10.06 -6.68
C ASP A 102 6.06 -9.04 -6.57
N ALA A 103 5.75 -7.81 -6.16
CA ALA A 103 6.77 -6.78 -5.91
C ALA A 103 7.74 -7.17 -4.79
N LEU A 104 7.23 -7.72 -3.67
CA LEU A 104 8.06 -8.17 -2.56
C LEU A 104 8.99 -9.32 -2.97
N LEU A 105 8.50 -10.29 -3.76
CA LEU A 105 9.27 -11.45 -4.21
C LEU A 105 10.39 -11.09 -5.20
N LYS A 106 10.31 -9.94 -5.88
CA LYS A 106 11.38 -9.47 -6.79
C LYS A 106 12.63 -9.02 -6.06
N HIS A 107 12.55 -8.70 -4.76
CA HIS A 107 13.71 -8.32 -3.97
C HIS A 107 14.47 -9.58 -3.54
N ARG A 108 15.70 -9.75 -4.07
CA ARG A 108 16.53 -10.97 -3.92
C ARG A 108 16.80 -11.38 -2.47
N GLU A 109 16.68 -10.46 -1.51
CA GLU A 109 16.88 -10.71 -0.08
C GLU A 109 15.62 -11.28 0.60
N LEU A 110 14.45 -11.10 0.00
CA LEU A 110 13.21 -11.78 0.35
C LEU A 110 13.15 -13.11 -0.40
N HIS A 111 14.08 -14.02 -0.08
CA HIS A 111 14.07 -15.37 -0.63
C HIS A 111 12.68 -16.00 -0.37
N PRO A 112 12.12 -16.81 -1.30
CA PRO A 112 10.81 -17.41 -1.11
C PRO A 112 10.69 -18.13 0.24
N MET A 113 11.75 -18.75 0.73
CA MET A 113 11.80 -19.37 2.07
C MET A 113 11.50 -18.41 3.22
N THR A 114 11.94 -17.15 3.17
CA THR A 114 11.68 -16.13 4.20
C THR A 114 10.23 -15.65 4.11
N PHE A 115 9.70 -15.48 2.90
CA PHE A 115 8.29 -15.15 2.70
C PHE A 115 7.37 -16.32 3.12
N PHE A 116 7.78 -17.56 2.83
CA PHE A 116 7.08 -18.78 3.21
C PHE A 116 7.24 -19.15 4.69
N ALA A 117 8.27 -18.64 5.39
CA ALA A 117 8.38 -18.79 6.85
C ALA A 117 7.20 -18.14 7.59
N TYR A 118 6.55 -17.15 6.98
CA TYR A 118 5.31 -16.53 7.48
C TYR A 118 4.04 -17.38 7.23
N PHE A 119 4.15 -18.58 6.65
CA PHE A 119 3.03 -19.51 6.41
C PHE A 119 2.94 -20.67 7.42
N ARG A 120 3.87 -20.76 8.38
CA ARG A 120 3.80 -21.73 9.50
C ARG A 120 2.96 -21.20 10.65
#